data_AF-A0D5C8-F1
#
_entry.id   AF-A0D5C8-F1
#
_cell.length_a   1.000
_cell.length_b   1.000
_cell.length_c   1.000
_cell.angle_alpha   90.00
_cell.angle_beta   90.00
_cell.angle_gamma   90.00
#
_symmetry.space_group_name_H-M   'P 1'
#
loop_
_entity.id
_entity.type
_entity.pdbx_description
1 polymer ?
#
loop_
_entity_poly.entity_id
_entity_poly.type
_entity_poly.pdbx_seq_one_letter_code
_entity_poly.pdbx_strand_id
1 'polypeptide(L)'
;MNQQKQPLDPETAVLNISLKKSPGQFIFLSKIFLKKFGKVDLHGLGEATKTVAQVAETLQRKQYVTIKKIETQTYTPEQGGKKIKLIAQLEVTEEGKQMIEQDLQRNKSDW
;
A
#
# COMPACT_ATOMS: atom_id res chain seq x y z
N MET A 1 16.99 -14.60 20.09
CA MET A 1 17.64 -14.14 18.84
C MET A 1 16.93 -12.87 18.38
N ASN A 2 17.56 -11.70 18.57
CA ASN A 2 17.05 -10.44 18.04
C ASN A 2 17.22 -10.43 16.53
N GLN A 3 16.15 -10.76 15.79
CA GLN A 3 16.11 -10.47 14.36
C GLN A 3 16.00 -8.95 14.22
N GLN A 4 17.12 -8.29 13.95
CA GLN A 4 17.10 -6.92 13.44
C GLN A 4 16.25 -6.92 12.17
N LYS A 5 15.06 -6.33 12.25
CA LYS A 5 14.19 -6.19 11.07
C LYS A 5 14.91 -5.27 10.10
N GLN A 6 15.36 -5.83 8.98
CA GLN A 6 15.90 -5.02 7.90
C GLN A 6 14.85 -3.98 7.48
N PRO A 7 15.26 -2.72 7.25
CA PRO A 7 14.35 -1.70 6.77
C PRO A 7 13.77 -2.15 5.43
N LEU A 8 12.46 -1.95 5.27
CA LEU A 8 11.77 -2.27 4.03
C LEU A 8 12.30 -1.37 2.91
N ASP A 9 12.95 -1.96 1.91
CA ASP A 9 13.40 -1.26 0.72
C ASP A 9 12.79 -1.93 -0.53
N PRO A 10 11.63 -1.47 -1.02
CA PRO A 10 10.93 -2.11 -2.13
C PRO A 10 11.65 -1.84 -3.45
N GLU A 11 11.71 -2.84 -4.33
CA GLU A 11 12.30 -2.72 -5.67
C GLU A 11 11.30 -2.21 -6.72
N THR A 12 10.00 -2.41 -6.48
CA THR A 12 8.92 -1.99 -7.39
C THR A 12 7.87 -1.17 -6.63
N ALA A 13 7.06 -0.42 -7.37
CA ALA A 13 5.94 0.33 -6.80
C ALA A 13 4.73 -0.57 -6.44
N VAL A 14 4.83 -1.90 -6.55
CA VAL A 14 3.71 -2.81 -6.30
C VAL A 14 3.69 -3.24 -4.83
N LEU A 15 2.59 -2.94 -4.14
CA LEU A 15 2.35 -3.39 -2.77
C LEU A 15 1.23 -4.44 -2.75
N ASN A 16 1.60 -5.68 -2.43
CA ASN A 16 0.63 -6.77 -2.27
C ASN A 16 -0.04 -6.72 -0.88
N ILE A 17 -1.35 -6.51 -0.90
CA ILE A 17 -2.24 -6.53 0.25
C ILE A 17 -2.64 -7.98 0.55
N SER A 18 -2.45 -8.39 1.80
CA SER A 18 -2.78 -9.72 2.30
C SER A 18 -3.56 -9.62 3.61
N LEU A 19 -4.24 -10.69 4.01
CA LEU A 19 -5.02 -10.72 5.26
C LEU A 19 -4.14 -10.76 6.52
N LYS A 20 -2.82 -10.83 6.39
CA LYS A 20 -1.87 -10.95 7.52
C LYS A 20 -1.57 -9.62 8.22
N LYS A 21 -1.97 -8.49 7.65
CA LYS A 21 -1.71 -7.16 8.20
C LYS A 21 -2.98 -6.33 8.22
N SER A 22 -3.06 -5.42 9.17
CA SER A 22 -4.20 -4.50 9.28
C SER A 22 -4.15 -3.44 8.18
N PRO A 23 -5.29 -2.81 7.86
CA PRO A 23 -5.33 -1.66 6.95
C PRO A 23 -4.38 -0.53 7.38
N GLY A 24 -4.24 -0.28 8.69
CA GLY A 24 -3.32 0.73 9.23
C GLY A 24 -1.85 0.43 8.92
N GLN A 25 -1.45 -0.85 9.03
CA GLN A 25 -0.11 -1.28 8.63
C GLN A 25 0.13 -1.09 7.13
N PHE A 26 -0.86 -1.40 6.28
CA PHE A 26 -0.72 -1.17 4.84
C PHE A 26 -0.72 0.30 4.47
N ILE A 27 -1.45 1.17 5.18
CA ILE A 27 -1.36 2.62 5.00
C ILE A 27 0.08 3.08 5.25
N PHE A 28 0.72 2.62 6.33
CA PHE A 28 2.12 2.94 6.61
C PHE A 28 3.06 2.42 5.52
N LEU A 29 2.90 1.17 5.09
CA LEU A 29 3.71 0.60 4.01
C LEU A 29 3.53 1.39 2.71
N SER A 30 2.31 1.77 2.34
CA SER A 30 2.05 2.61 1.16
C SER A 30 2.83 3.92 1.20
N LYS A 31 2.99 4.56 2.37
CA LYS A 31 3.78 5.79 2.51
C LYS A 31 5.25 5.58 2.17
N ILE A 32 5.82 4.43 2.52
CA ILE A 32 7.21 4.07 2.16
C ILE A 32 7.36 3.99 0.63
N PHE A 33 6.41 3.33 -0.04
CA PHE A 33 6.41 3.19 -1.50
C PHE A 33 6.19 4.54 -2.20
N LEU A 34 5.23 5.34 -1.71
CA LEU A 34 4.94 6.68 -2.21
C LEU A 34 6.15 7.62 -2.05
N LYS A 35 6.89 7.55 -0.94
CA LYS A 35 8.13 8.31 -0.76
C LYS A 35 9.20 7.92 -1.79
N LYS A 36 9.37 6.63 -2.05
CA LYS A 36 10.42 6.13 -2.95
C LYS A 36 10.09 6.36 -4.43
N PHE A 37 8.85 6.12 -4.84
CA PHE A 37 8.46 6.05 -6.24
C PHE A 37 7.51 7.18 -6.69
N GLY A 38 6.99 7.99 -5.76
CA GLY A 38 5.90 8.93 -6.05
C GLY A 38 4.55 8.26 -6.33
N LYS A 39 4.50 6.93 -6.35
CA LYS A 39 3.30 6.15 -6.66
C LYS A 39 3.32 4.80 -5.94
N VAL A 40 2.15 4.18 -5.83
CA VAL A 40 2.02 2.79 -5.36
C VAL A 40 0.82 2.12 -6.02
N ASP A 41 1.02 0.87 -6.44
CA ASP A 41 0.00 0.00 -7.00
C ASP A 41 -0.41 -1.02 -5.94
N LEU A 42 -1.60 -0.84 -5.37
CA LEU A 42 -2.14 -1.73 -4.33
C LEU A 42 -2.82 -2.93 -4.97
N HIS A 43 -2.29 -4.13 -4.76
CA HIS A 43 -2.83 -5.36 -5.31
C HIS A 43 -3.45 -6.22 -4.21
N GLY A 44 -4.69 -6.67 -4.38
CA GLY A 44 -5.34 -7.57 -3.44
C GLY A 44 -6.12 -8.66 -4.15
N LEU A 45 -6.13 -9.87 -3.58
CA LEU A 45 -6.85 -11.03 -4.10
C LEU A 45 -7.99 -11.44 -3.17
N GLY A 46 -9.14 -11.81 -3.73
CA GLY A 46 -10.30 -12.32 -2.98
C GLY A 46 -10.71 -11.35 -1.88
N GLU A 47 -10.75 -11.80 -0.63
CA GLU A 47 -11.14 -10.97 0.52
C GLU A 47 -10.25 -9.74 0.75
N ALA A 48 -8.96 -9.81 0.36
CA ALA A 48 -8.03 -8.69 0.54
C ALA A 48 -8.35 -7.47 -0.34
N THR A 49 -9.21 -7.64 -1.35
CA THR A 49 -9.71 -6.54 -2.19
C THR A 49 -10.43 -5.47 -1.36
N LYS A 50 -11.14 -5.85 -0.30
CA LYS A 50 -11.75 -4.90 0.65
C LYS A 50 -10.69 -4.00 1.31
N THR A 51 -9.57 -4.59 1.72
CA THR A 51 -8.48 -3.83 2.34
C THR A 51 -7.79 -2.91 1.34
N VAL A 52 -7.62 -3.32 0.07
CA VAL A 52 -7.11 -2.44 -0.99
C VAL A 52 -7.98 -1.18 -1.11
N ALA A 53 -9.29 -1.35 -1.25
CA ALA A 53 -10.23 -0.23 -1.36
C ALA A 53 -10.16 0.68 -0.13
N GLN A 54 -10.20 0.09 1.07
CA GLN A 54 -10.13 0.85 2.32
C GLN A 54 -8.83 1.67 2.47
N VAL A 55 -7.68 1.10 2.09
CA VAL A 55 -6.38 1.79 2.14
C VAL A 55 -6.35 2.93 1.12
N ALA A 56 -6.77 2.68 -0.11
CA ALA A 56 -6.84 3.69 -1.17
C ALA A 56 -7.74 4.88 -0.78
N GLU A 57 -8.95 4.60 -0.33
CA GLU A 57 -9.90 5.63 0.13
C GLU A 57 -9.35 6.43 1.32
N THR A 58 -8.70 5.77 2.27
CA THR A 58 -8.17 6.44 3.46
C THR A 58 -7.03 7.37 3.10
N LEU A 59 -6.12 6.95 2.21
CA LEU A 59 -5.02 7.78 1.73
C LEU A 59 -5.54 8.98 0.93
N GLN A 60 -6.55 8.77 0.08
CA GLN A 60 -7.16 9.86 -0.70
C GLN A 60 -7.91 10.85 0.19
N ARG A 61 -8.75 10.38 1.14
CA ARG A 61 -9.46 11.27 2.09
C ARG A 61 -8.51 12.15 2.90
N LYS A 62 -7.35 11.61 3.26
CA LYS A 62 -6.30 12.34 4.00
C LYS A 62 -5.39 13.15 3.08
N GLN A 63 -5.74 13.28 1.80
CA GLN A 63 -5.03 14.08 0.80
C GLN A 63 -3.57 13.66 0.56
N TYR A 64 -3.18 12.42 0.89
CA TYR A 64 -1.84 11.92 0.58
C TYR A 64 -1.67 11.59 -0.90
N VAL A 65 -2.75 11.17 -1.56
CA VAL A 65 -2.71 10.62 -2.91
C VAL A 65 -3.94 11.01 -3.72
N THR A 66 -3.82 10.91 -5.04
CA THR A 66 -4.93 10.79 -5.97
C THR A 66 -5.00 9.36 -6.51
N ILE A 67 -6.19 8.76 -6.49
CA ILE A 67 -6.46 7.49 -7.18
C ILE A 67 -6.48 7.76 -8.68
N LYS A 68 -5.55 7.17 -9.43
CA LYS A 68 -5.47 7.32 -10.89
C LYS A 68 -6.22 6.24 -11.64
N LYS A 69 -6.27 5.04 -11.08
CA LYS A 69 -6.96 3.90 -11.68
C LYS A 69 -7.45 2.94 -10.61
N ILE A 70 -8.64 2.38 -10.84
CA ILE A 70 -9.13 1.19 -10.16
C ILE A 70 -9.45 0.16 -11.23
N GLU A 71 -8.88 -1.04 -11.11
CA GLU A 71 -9.07 -2.12 -12.07
C GLU A 71 -9.32 -3.43 -11.32
N THR A 72 -10.24 -4.23 -11.85
CA THR A 72 -10.47 -5.61 -11.41
C THR A 72 -10.07 -6.59 -12.50
N GLN A 73 -9.45 -7.69 -12.10
CA GLN A 73 -9.03 -8.77 -12.99
C GLN A 73 -9.43 -10.11 -12.39
N THR A 74 -9.56 -11.14 -13.21
CA THR A 74 -9.64 -12.52 -12.72
C THR A 74 -8.23 -13.11 -12.67
N TYR A 75 -7.84 -13.62 -11.51
CA TYR A 75 -6.58 -14.29 -11.27
C TYR A 75 -6.81 -15.78 -11.03
N THR A 76 -6.11 -16.62 -11.78
CA THR A 76 -6.14 -18.07 -11.59
C THR A 76 -4.83 -18.50 -10.94
N PRO A 77 -4.81 -18.84 -9.64
CA PRO A 77 -3.61 -19.36 -8.99
C PRO A 77 -3.27 -20.76 -9.52
N GLU A 78 -2.01 -21.18 -9.40
CA GLU A 78 -1.60 -22.56 -9.71
C GLU A 78 -2.33 -23.61 -8.86
N GLN A 79 -2.68 -23.24 -7.63
CA GLN A 79 -3.46 -24.06 -6.71
C GLN A 79 -4.69 -23.30 -6.19
N GLY A 80 -5.86 -23.92 -6.32
CA GLY A 80 -7.15 -23.38 -5.86
C GLY A 80 -8.04 -22.80 -6.97
N GLY A 81 -9.18 -22.23 -6.58
CA GLY A 81 -10.14 -21.64 -7.51
C GLY A 81 -9.75 -20.25 -8.01
N LYS A 82 -10.39 -19.80 -9.10
CA LYS A 82 -10.29 -18.44 -9.64
C LYS A 82 -10.62 -17.41 -8.55
N LYS A 83 -9.86 -16.32 -8.49
CA LYS A 83 -10.05 -15.21 -7.55
C LYS A 83 -10.18 -13.90 -8.29
N ILE A 84 -10.92 -12.95 -7.73
CA ILE A 84 -10.88 -11.56 -8.17
C ILE A 84 -9.59 -10.94 -7.65
N LYS A 85 -8.92 -10.16 -8.49
CA LYS A 85 -7.82 -9.26 -8.16
C LYS A 85 -8.31 -7.82 -8.28
N LEU A 86 -8.08 -7.00 -7.27
CA LEU A 86 -8.27 -5.56 -7.34
C LEU A 86 -6.89 -4.88 -7.38
N ILE A 87 -6.74 -3.93 -8.30
CA ILE A 87 -5.56 -3.09 -8.47
C ILE A 87 -6.02 -1.64 -8.32
N ALA A 88 -5.46 -0.93 -7.33
CA ALA A 88 -5.65 0.51 -7.19
C ALA A 88 -4.31 1.22 -7.37
N GLN A 89 -4.21 2.07 -8.40
CA GLN A 89 -3.01 2.85 -8.69
C GLN A 89 -3.15 4.23 -8.07
N LEU A 90 -2.22 4.56 -7.18
CA LEU A 90 -2.22 5.79 -6.39
C LEU A 90 -0.97 6.60 -6.73
N GLU A 91 -1.13 7.89 -6.94
CA GLU A 91 0.00 8.82 -7.09
C GLU A 91 -0.02 9.84 -5.95
N VAL A 92 1.16 10.13 -5.41
CA VAL A 92 1.31 11.09 -4.31
C VAL A 92 0.94 12.49 -4.79
N THR A 93 0.24 13.25 -3.94
CA THR A 93 0.01 14.69 -4.15
C THR A 93 1.22 15.50 -3.67
N GLU A 94 1.29 16.79 -4.02
CA GLU A 94 2.37 17.65 -3.52
C GLU A 94 2.28 17.82 -1.99
N GLU A 95 1.07 18.01 -1.45
CA GLU A 95 0.82 18.04 -0.01
C GLU A 95 1.17 16.69 0.64
N GLY A 96 0.82 15.60 -0.05
CA GLY A 96 1.09 14.23 0.38
C GLY A 96 2.57 13.95 0.58
N LYS A 97 3.45 14.45 -0.31
CA LYS A 97 4.90 14.29 -0.17
C LYS A 97 5.40 14.87 1.16
N GLN A 98 4.95 16.07 1.52
CA GLN A 98 5.36 16.74 2.74
C GLN A 98 4.87 16.01 3.99
N MET A 99 3.60 15.60 4.01
CA MET A 99 3.01 14.86 5.13
C MET A 99 3.67 13.48 5.33
N ILE A 100 3.98 12.77 4.23
CA ILE A 100 4.66 11.47 4.28
C ILE A 100 6.03 11.60 4.91
N GLU A 101 6.81 12.62 4.54
CA GLU A 101 8.13 12.84 5.11
C GLU A 101 8.06 13.00 6.63
N GLN A 102 7.14 13.84 7.11
CA GLN A 102 6.93 14.08 8.55
C GLN A 102 6.50 12.81 9.29
N ASP A 103 5.55 12.06 8.73
CA ASP A 103 5.04 10.83 9.35
C ASP A 103 6.12 9.75 9.45
N LEU A 104 6.97 9.61 8.44
CA LEU A 104 8.04 8.62 8.43
C LEU A 104 9.20 9.02 9.35
N GLN A 105 9.43 10.31 9.59
CA GLN A 105 10.40 10.79 10.57
C GLN A 105 9.91 10.56 12.01
N ARG A 106 8.63 10.83 12.32
CA ARG A 106 8.04 10.55 13.64
C ARG A 106 8.12 9.08 14.01
N ASN A 107 7.83 8.19 13.07
CA ASN A 107 7.90 6.75 13.33
C ASN A 107 9.34 6.20 13.47
N LYS A 108 10.39 7.00 13.22
CA LYS A 108 11.78 6.61 13.51
C LYS A 108 12.22 6.94 14.94
N SER A 109 11.53 7.83 15.67
CA SER A 109 11.92 8.19 17.05
C SER A 109 11.47 7.18 18.11
N ASP A 110 10.59 6.25 17.75
CA ASP A 110 9.97 5.28 18.67
C ASP A 110 10.65 3.89 18.62
N TRP A 111 11.87 3.79 18.06
CA TRP A 111 12.65 2.55 17.93
C TRP A 111 14.08 2.70 18.46
#